data_AF-A0A9E3CU97-F1
#
_entry.id   AF-A0A9E3CU97-F1
#
_cell.length_a   1.000
_cell.length_b   1.000
_cell.length_c   1.000
_cell.angle_alpha   90.00
_cell.angle_beta   90.00
_cell.angle_gamma   90.00
#
_symmetry.space_group_name_H-M   'P 1'
#
loop_
_entity.id
_entity.type
_entity.pdbx_description
1 polymer ?
#
loop_
_entity_poly.entity_id
_entity_poly.type
_entity_poly.pdbx_seq_one_letter_code
_entity_poly.pdbx_strand_id
1 'polypeptide(L)'
;MLKTLPEEVEAYRDRAWRREPEARVETAVEAEKLVEAAGFCATMTDARRPGPSLYVAVCGRRDAHMPRNVQKDPESSSTWVLKDELMRRGRVYYAKLTKNRATFVARRLVPHFNSLWGVARRSEASALSADARAVLKVLRKEWEMATCDLREESKVTDRPRFT
;
A
#
# COMPACT_ATOMS: atom_id res chain seq x y z
N MET A 1 -3.09 21.99 -16.95
CA MET A 1 -3.01 22.88 -15.78
C MET A 1 -3.37 22.09 -14.54
N LEU A 2 -2.46 21.93 -13.59
CA LEU A 2 -2.84 21.50 -12.24
C LEU A 2 -3.71 22.62 -11.67
N LYS A 3 -4.97 22.32 -11.34
CA LYS A 3 -5.85 23.29 -10.66
C LYS A 3 -5.21 23.58 -9.30
N THR A 4 -4.79 24.82 -9.07
CA THR A 4 -4.36 25.25 -7.73
C THR A 4 -5.54 25.08 -6.80
N LEU A 5 -5.36 24.28 -5.76
CA LEU A 5 -6.40 24.08 -4.76
C LEU A 5 -6.41 25.25 -3.79
N PRO A 6 -7.57 25.61 -3.22
CA PRO A 6 -7.63 26.63 -2.18
C PRO A 6 -6.71 26.26 -1.01
N GLU A 7 -6.04 27.26 -0.42
CA GLU A 7 -5.07 27.03 0.65
C GLU A 7 -5.70 26.34 1.88
N GLU A 8 -6.97 26.59 2.16
CA GLU A 8 -7.73 25.89 3.21
C GLU A 8 -7.78 24.37 3.00
N VAL A 9 -7.91 23.93 1.74
CA VAL A 9 -7.92 22.51 1.37
C VAL A 9 -6.53 21.92 1.57
N GLU A 10 -5.48 22.67 1.20
CA GLU A 10 -4.12 22.21 1.40
C GLU A 10 -3.72 22.19 2.87
N ALA A 11 -4.13 23.17 3.68
CA ALA A 11 -3.92 23.16 5.13
C ALA A 11 -4.66 21.99 5.82
N TYR A 12 -5.88 21.66 5.37
CA TYR A 12 -6.56 20.45 5.82
C TYR A 12 -5.75 19.18 5.50
N ARG A 13 -5.22 19.09 4.28
CA ARG A 13 -4.40 17.96 3.83
C ARG A 13 -3.05 17.90 4.53
N ASP A 14 -2.45 19.03 4.86
CA ASP A 14 -1.19 19.08 5.60
C ASP A 14 -1.34 18.41 6.97
N ARG A 15 -2.41 18.75 7.69
CA ARG A 15 -2.75 18.07 8.95
C ARG A 15 -3.16 16.61 8.74
N ALA A 16 -4.08 16.35 7.80
CA ALA A 16 -4.65 15.01 7.60
C ALA A 16 -3.63 13.99 7.08
N TRP A 17 -2.64 14.43 6.29
CA TRP A 17 -1.63 13.59 5.64
C TRP A 17 -0.23 13.81 6.19
N ARG A 18 -0.09 14.58 7.28
CA ARG A 18 1.17 14.84 7.99
C ARG A 18 2.26 15.43 7.10
N ARG A 19 1.92 16.49 6.36
CA ARG A 19 2.83 17.17 5.42
C ARG A 19 3.52 18.39 6.05
N GLU A 20 3.72 18.35 7.36
CA GLU A 20 4.39 19.37 8.18
C GLU A 20 5.55 18.72 8.97
N PRO A 21 6.68 19.43 9.18
CA PRO A 21 7.85 18.85 9.83
C PRO A 21 7.56 18.30 11.22
N GLU A 22 6.70 18.97 11.99
CA GLU A 22 6.33 18.62 13.37
C GLU A 22 5.41 17.39 13.42
N ALA A 23 4.77 17.05 12.31
CA ALA A 23 3.85 15.92 12.19
C ALA A 23 4.48 14.69 11.52
N ARG A 24 5.77 14.75 11.18
CA ARG A 24 6.51 13.71 10.45
C ARG A 24 6.27 12.33 11.06
N VAL A 25 6.13 11.32 10.21
CA VAL A 25 6.07 9.93 10.63
C VAL A 25 7.49 9.38 10.76
N GLU A 26 7.86 8.93 11.95
CA GLU A 26 9.19 8.38 12.23
C GLU A 26 9.13 6.93 12.71
N THR A 27 7.96 6.48 13.18
CA THR A 27 7.76 5.14 13.74
C THR A 27 6.63 4.37 13.06
N ALA A 28 6.67 3.04 13.12
CA ALA A 28 5.60 2.21 12.57
C ALA A 28 4.24 2.46 13.24
N VAL A 29 4.23 2.79 14.54
CA VAL A 29 2.99 3.13 15.28
C VAL A 29 2.36 4.42 14.75
N GLU A 30 3.17 5.42 14.43
CA GLU A 30 2.70 6.66 13.80
C GLU A 30 2.18 6.42 12.39
N ALA A 31 2.86 5.56 11.63
CA ALA A 31 2.43 5.15 10.31
C ALA A 31 1.08 4.41 10.35
N GLU A 32 0.86 3.53 11.35
CA GLU A 32 -0.44 2.88 11.60
C GLU A 32 -1.54 3.93 11.85
N LYS A 33 -1.27 4.92 12.70
CA LYS A 33 -2.21 6.02 12.99
C LYS A 33 -2.53 6.84 11.74
N LEU A 34 -1.52 7.13 10.90
CA LEU A 34 -1.73 7.81 9.61
C LEU A 34 -2.68 7.00 8.71
N VAL A 35 -2.42 5.70 8.54
CA VAL A 35 -3.24 4.83 7.69
C VAL A 35 -4.66 4.73 8.21
N GLU A 36 -4.85 4.60 9.53
CA GLU A 36 -6.18 4.52 10.14
C GLU A 36 -6.99 5.81 9.95
N ALA A 37 -6.34 6.97 10.20
CA ALA A 37 -6.96 8.29 10.05
C ALA A 37 -7.30 8.62 8.60
N ALA A 38 -6.38 8.35 7.67
CA ALA A 38 -6.60 8.57 6.23
C ALA A 38 -7.50 7.49 5.60
N GLY A 39 -7.68 6.34 6.26
CA GLY A 39 -8.35 5.15 5.75
C GLY A 39 -7.47 4.30 4.83
N PHE A 40 -6.76 4.92 3.89
CA PHE A 40 -5.76 4.26 3.08
C PHE A 40 -4.68 5.25 2.66
N CYS A 41 -3.48 4.75 2.35
CA CYS A 41 -2.31 5.57 2.13
C CYS A 41 -1.35 4.88 1.14
N ALA A 42 -0.89 5.59 0.12
CA ALA A 42 0.08 5.04 -0.82
C ALA A 42 1.46 4.94 -0.15
N THR A 43 2.21 3.88 -0.43
CA THR A 43 3.48 3.63 0.27
C THR A 43 4.59 4.61 -0.15
N MET A 44 4.92 4.63 -1.44
CA MET A 44 6.12 5.27 -1.99
C MET A 44 5.79 6.31 -3.07
N THR A 45 4.68 7.05 -2.94
CA THR A 45 4.33 8.10 -3.91
C THR A 45 4.72 9.46 -3.38
N ASP A 46 5.13 10.36 -4.27
CA ASP A 46 5.55 11.71 -3.89
C ASP A 46 4.49 12.77 -4.24
N ALA A 47 4.79 14.05 -4.02
CA ALA A 47 3.87 15.17 -4.18
C ALA A 47 3.24 15.29 -5.59
N ARG A 48 3.85 14.67 -6.61
CA ARG A 48 3.29 14.63 -7.98
C ARG A 48 2.03 13.77 -8.09
N ARG A 49 1.73 12.97 -7.06
CA ARG A 49 0.52 12.15 -6.97
C ARG A 49 -0.33 12.66 -5.80
N PRO A 50 -1.51 13.23 -6.06
CA PRO A 50 -2.37 13.70 -4.98
C PRO A 50 -2.89 12.52 -4.15
N GLY A 51 -2.95 12.70 -2.84
CA GLY A 51 -3.46 11.73 -1.87
C GLY A 51 -2.51 11.51 -0.70
N PRO A 52 -2.97 10.80 0.34
CA PRO A 52 -2.13 10.40 1.46
C PRO A 52 -1.00 9.48 0.98
N SER A 53 0.22 9.77 1.42
CA SER A 53 1.36 8.89 1.19
C SER A 53 2.27 8.78 2.40
N LEU A 54 2.74 7.56 2.68
CA LEU A 54 3.69 7.30 3.75
C LEU A 54 5.02 8.01 3.46
N TYR A 55 5.52 7.99 2.23
CA TYR A 55 6.72 8.74 1.87
C TYR A 55 6.57 10.25 2.16
N VAL A 56 5.49 10.88 1.72
CA VAL A 56 5.26 12.32 1.97
C VAL A 56 5.14 12.61 3.47
N ALA A 57 4.45 11.76 4.23
CA ALA A 57 4.33 11.88 5.68
C ALA A 57 5.67 11.64 6.41
N VAL A 58 6.51 10.75 5.89
CA VAL A 58 7.89 10.56 6.34
C VAL A 58 8.75 11.73 5.91
N CYS A 59 8.48 12.45 4.82
CA CYS A 59 9.22 13.67 4.48
C CYS A 59 8.77 14.89 5.31
N GLY A 60 7.54 14.87 5.85
CA GLY A 60 6.99 15.96 6.64
C GLY A 60 6.86 17.27 5.87
N ARG A 61 6.65 17.23 4.55
CA ARG A 61 6.53 18.45 3.72
C ARG A 61 5.64 18.26 2.50
N ARG A 62 4.93 19.34 2.11
CA ARG A 62 3.98 19.34 0.98
C ARG A 62 4.64 19.01 -0.37
N ASP A 63 5.87 19.47 -0.57
CA ASP A 63 6.66 19.37 -1.80
C ASP A 63 7.71 18.26 -1.75
N ALA A 64 7.42 17.16 -1.04
CA ALA A 64 8.25 15.98 -1.03
C ALA A 64 8.32 15.35 -2.44
N HIS A 65 9.50 15.35 -3.05
CA HIS A 65 9.77 14.78 -4.37
C HIS A 65 10.82 13.69 -4.26
N MET A 66 10.54 12.52 -4.82
CA MET A 66 11.56 11.47 -4.86
C MET A 66 12.69 11.86 -5.81
N PRO A 67 13.95 11.84 -5.35
CA PRO A 67 15.10 12.12 -6.20
C PRO A 67 15.33 10.99 -7.21
N ARG A 68 16.09 11.28 -8.26
CA ARG A 68 16.43 10.28 -9.29
C ARG A 68 17.15 9.06 -8.71
N ASN A 69 18.01 9.28 -7.72
CA ASN A 69 18.79 8.23 -7.05
C ASN A 69 18.15 7.83 -5.71
N VAL A 70 16.89 7.37 -5.77
CA VAL A 70 16.04 7.04 -4.61
C VAL A 70 16.70 6.08 -3.60
N GLN A 71 17.63 5.22 -4.05
CA GLN A 71 18.31 4.25 -3.19
C GLN A 71 19.28 4.90 -2.19
N LYS A 72 19.73 6.13 -2.46
CA LYS A 72 20.64 6.89 -1.60
C LYS A 72 19.90 7.95 -0.77
N ASP A 73 18.60 8.06 -0.95
CA ASP A 73 17.78 9.04 -0.25
C ASP A 73 17.42 8.54 1.15
N PRO A 74 17.83 9.25 2.22
CA PRO A 74 17.57 8.82 3.60
C PRO A 74 16.07 8.67 3.87
N GLU A 75 15.23 9.56 3.34
CA GLU A 75 13.78 9.55 3.60
C GLU A 75 13.09 8.37 2.91
N SER A 76 13.51 8.06 1.68
CA SER A 76 13.09 6.85 0.99
C SER A 76 13.50 5.60 1.74
N SER A 77 14.75 5.55 2.25
CA SER A 77 15.24 4.43 3.07
C SER A 77 14.42 4.25 4.35
N SER A 78 14.18 5.34 5.10
CA SER A 78 13.32 5.33 6.29
C SER A 78 11.90 4.87 5.96
N THR A 79 11.34 5.31 4.83
CA THR A 79 10.00 4.88 4.39
C THR A 79 9.97 3.37 4.10
N TRP A 80 11.03 2.81 3.50
CA TRP A 80 11.14 1.37 3.27
C TRP A 80 11.21 0.57 4.58
N VAL A 81 12.00 1.03 5.55
CA VAL A 81 12.08 0.40 6.88
C VAL A 81 10.70 0.40 7.55
N LEU A 82 10.03 1.55 7.56
CA LEU A 82 8.68 1.68 8.13
C LEU A 82 7.65 0.78 7.43
N LYS A 83 7.72 0.66 6.10
CA LYS A 83 6.86 -0.26 5.35
C LYS A 83 7.07 -1.71 5.81
N ASP A 84 8.31 -2.15 5.97
CA ASP A 84 8.61 -3.53 6.38
C ASP A 84 8.19 -3.78 7.84
N GLU A 85 8.37 -2.80 8.72
CA GLU A 85 7.85 -2.85 10.09
C GLU A 85 6.32 -2.91 10.15
N LEU A 86 5.63 -2.11 9.35
CA LEU A 86 4.17 -2.13 9.25
C LEU A 86 3.66 -3.51 8.82
N MET A 87 4.29 -4.11 7.80
CA MET A 87 3.93 -5.45 7.35
C MET A 87 4.14 -6.48 8.45
N ARG A 88 5.29 -6.43 9.14
CA ARG A 88 5.59 -7.34 10.26
C ARG A 88 4.59 -7.23 11.41
N ARG A 89 4.11 -6.02 11.68
CA ARG A 89 3.14 -5.75 12.76
C ARG A 89 1.72 -6.16 12.40
N GLY A 90 1.37 -6.27 11.12
CA GLY A 90 0.08 -6.80 10.66
C GLY A 90 -1.15 -5.99 11.07
N ARG A 91 -0.98 -4.72 11.48
CA ARG A 91 -2.08 -3.85 11.93
C ARG A 91 -2.77 -3.11 10.78
N VAL A 92 -2.19 -3.14 9.58
CA VAL A 92 -2.73 -2.57 8.34
C VAL A 92 -2.70 -3.63 7.24
N TYR A 93 -3.58 -3.50 6.25
CA TYR A 93 -3.57 -4.35 5.07
C TYR A 93 -2.71 -3.72 3.98
N TYR A 94 -1.77 -4.48 3.42
CA TYR A 94 -0.87 -4.01 2.36
C TYR A 94 -1.16 -4.75 1.05
N ALA A 95 -1.48 -4.01 0.00
CA ALA A 95 -1.76 -4.59 -1.32
C ALA A 95 -1.61 -3.56 -2.46
N LYS A 96 -1.72 -4.06 -3.70
CA LYS A 96 -1.78 -3.23 -4.91
C LYS A 96 -3.20 -3.19 -5.46
N LEU A 97 -4.04 -2.35 -4.86
CA LEU A 97 -5.49 -2.37 -5.12
C LEU A 97 -5.91 -1.49 -6.30
N THR A 98 -5.23 -0.37 -6.52
CA THR A 98 -5.55 0.55 -7.62
C THR A 98 -4.31 0.85 -8.45
N LYS A 99 -4.44 0.75 -9.78
CA LYS A 99 -3.39 1.11 -10.75
C LYS A 99 -2.00 0.53 -10.43
N ASN A 100 -1.96 -0.71 -9.91
CA ASN A 100 -0.74 -1.42 -9.52
C ASN A 100 0.14 -0.67 -8.49
N ARG A 101 -0.48 0.11 -7.58
CA ARG A 101 0.23 0.91 -6.57
C ARG A 101 0.20 0.27 -5.21
N ALA A 102 1.38 0.13 -4.60
CA ALA A 102 1.54 -0.27 -3.22
C ALA A 102 0.77 0.69 -2.29
N THR A 103 -0.20 0.14 -1.56
CA THR A 103 -1.15 0.89 -0.74
C THR A 103 -1.33 0.17 0.59
N PHE A 104 -1.29 0.92 1.67
CA PHE A 104 -1.76 0.49 2.98
C PHE A 104 -3.22 0.87 3.16
N VAL A 105 -3.99 -0.02 3.77
CA VAL A 105 -5.43 0.16 4.01
C VAL A 105 -5.72 -0.15 5.47
N ALA A 106 -6.49 0.72 6.11
CA ALA A 106 -7.04 0.52 7.44
C ALA A 106 -7.86 -0.78 7.45
N ARG A 107 -7.69 -1.62 8.49
CA ARG A 107 -8.33 -2.95 8.53
C ARG A 107 -9.85 -2.88 8.39
N ARG A 108 -10.48 -1.86 8.98
CA ARG A 108 -11.93 -1.61 8.86
C ARG A 108 -12.40 -1.40 7.41
N LEU A 109 -11.51 -0.95 6.51
CA LEU A 109 -11.83 -0.70 5.11
C LEU A 109 -11.63 -1.92 4.21
N VAL A 110 -10.97 -2.98 4.66
CA VAL A 110 -10.71 -4.18 3.85
C VAL A 110 -12.00 -4.78 3.25
N PRO A 111 -13.11 -4.94 3.99
CA PRO A 111 -14.36 -5.44 3.41
C PRO A 111 -14.92 -4.54 2.30
N HIS A 112 -14.75 -3.23 2.42
CA HIS A 112 -15.20 -2.26 1.41
C HIS A 112 -14.37 -2.36 0.14
N PHE A 113 -13.03 -2.46 0.26
CA PHE A 113 -12.16 -2.71 -0.88
C PHE A 113 -12.48 -4.06 -1.54
N ASN A 114 -12.71 -5.11 -0.75
CA ASN A 114 -13.10 -6.42 -1.27
C ASN A 114 -14.46 -6.37 -1.99
N SER A 115 -15.41 -5.53 -1.57
CA SER A 115 -16.68 -5.38 -2.27
C SER A 115 -16.55 -4.74 -3.65
N LEU A 116 -15.55 -3.88 -3.86
CA LEU A 116 -15.31 -3.17 -5.11
C LEU A 116 -14.43 -3.95 -6.08
N TRP A 117 -13.39 -4.62 -5.59
CA TRP A 117 -12.36 -5.26 -6.41
C TRP A 117 -12.25 -6.77 -6.20
N GLY A 118 -12.90 -7.31 -5.18
CA GLY A 118 -12.86 -8.74 -4.88
C GLY A 118 -13.64 -9.57 -5.88
N VAL A 119 -13.26 -10.84 -5.98
CA VAL A 119 -13.96 -11.83 -6.79
C VAL A 119 -14.81 -12.69 -5.85
N ALA A 120 -16.13 -12.67 -6.06
CA ALA A 120 -17.04 -13.54 -5.31
C ALA A 120 -16.78 -15.01 -5.65
N ARG A 121 -16.91 -15.91 -4.67
CA ARG A 121 -16.59 -17.34 -4.84
C ARG A 121 -17.29 -18.01 -6.03
N ARG A 122 -18.55 -17.66 -6.26
CA ARG A 122 -19.35 -18.16 -7.40
C ARG A 122 -18.82 -17.72 -8.77
N SER A 123 -18.10 -16.61 -8.83
CA SER A 123 -17.56 -16.01 -10.05
C SER A 123 -16.10 -16.37 -10.30
N GLU A 124 -15.43 -17.03 -9.35
CA GLU A 124 -14.00 -17.37 -9.47
C GLU A 124 -13.69 -18.20 -10.71
N ALA A 125 -14.58 -19.13 -11.08
CA ALA A 125 -14.38 -20.00 -12.24
C ALA A 125 -14.36 -19.23 -13.58
N SER A 126 -15.07 -18.11 -13.67
CA SER A 126 -15.13 -17.28 -14.87
C SER A 126 -14.21 -16.06 -14.83
N ALA A 127 -13.92 -15.53 -13.63
CA ALA A 127 -13.13 -14.32 -13.46
C ALA A 127 -11.62 -14.58 -13.22
N LEU A 128 -11.24 -15.77 -12.74
CA LEU A 128 -9.84 -16.11 -12.45
C LEU A 128 -9.31 -17.15 -13.43
N SER A 129 -8.03 -17.00 -13.81
CA SER A 129 -7.33 -18.00 -14.61
C SER A 129 -7.21 -19.34 -13.87
N ALA A 130 -6.89 -20.42 -14.59
CA ALA A 130 -6.62 -21.72 -13.97
C ALA A 130 -5.51 -21.63 -12.92
N ASP A 131 -4.43 -20.91 -13.24
CA ASP A 131 -3.28 -20.70 -12.35
C ASP A 131 -3.66 -19.88 -11.12
N ALA A 132 -4.41 -18.79 -11.29
CA ALA A 132 -4.89 -17.99 -10.16
C ALA A 132 -5.80 -18.79 -9.21
N ARG A 133 -6.66 -19.68 -9.75
CA ARG A 133 -7.48 -20.58 -8.94
C ARG A 133 -6.64 -21.63 -8.20
N ALA A 134 -5.56 -22.13 -8.81
CA ALA A 134 -4.65 -23.06 -8.17
C ALA A 134 -3.94 -22.41 -6.97
N VAL A 135 -3.41 -21.20 -7.16
CA VAL A 135 -2.81 -20.40 -6.07
C VAL A 135 -3.84 -20.11 -4.98
N LEU A 136 -5.04 -19.63 -5.34
CA LEU A 136 -6.10 -19.34 -4.37
C LEU A 136 -6.54 -20.58 -3.57
N LYS A 137 -6.49 -21.77 -4.17
CA LYS A 137 -6.81 -23.03 -3.48
C LYS A 137 -5.79 -23.36 -2.39
N VAL A 138 -4.51 -23.10 -2.62
CA VAL A 138 -3.46 -23.25 -1.60
C VAL A 138 -3.62 -22.22 -0.49
N LEU A 139 -3.80 -20.95 -0.86
CA LEU A 139 -3.94 -19.84 0.09
C LEU A 139 -5.17 -19.95 1.02
N ARG A 140 -6.19 -20.71 0.60
CA ARG A 140 -7.36 -21.01 1.44
C ARG A 140 -7.12 -22.07 2.50
N LYS A 141 -6.10 -22.90 2.30
CA LYS A 141 -5.67 -23.91 3.28
C LYS A 141 -4.61 -23.33 4.20
N GLU A 142 -3.60 -22.70 3.60
CA GLU A 142 -2.49 -22.04 4.28
C GLU A 142 -2.50 -20.55 3.97
N TRP A 143 -2.83 -19.74 4.96
CA TRP A 143 -3.11 -18.31 4.81
C TRP A 143 -1.87 -17.45 4.48
N GLU A 144 -0.70 -17.83 4.99
CA GLU A 144 0.60 -17.19 4.74
C GLU A 144 1.61 -18.23 4.30
N MET A 145 2.29 -17.97 3.17
CA MET A 145 3.26 -18.89 2.59
C MET A 145 4.34 -18.11 1.83
N ALA A 146 5.59 -18.57 1.92
CA ALA A 146 6.66 -17.99 1.12
C ALA A 146 6.37 -18.20 -0.37
N THR A 147 6.76 -17.24 -1.20
CA THR A 147 6.49 -17.30 -2.65
C THR A 147 7.10 -18.53 -3.33
N CYS A 148 8.24 -19.03 -2.84
CA CYS A 148 8.83 -20.27 -3.33
C CYS A 148 7.91 -21.47 -3.08
N ASP A 149 7.50 -21.66 -1.84
CA ASP A 149 6.64 -22.78 -1.43
C ASP A 149 5.28 -22.68 -2.12
N LEU A 150 4.73 -21.47 -2.26
CA LEU A 150 3.46 -21.24 -2.92
C LEU A 150 3.50 -21.62 -4.41
N ARG A 151 4.63 -21.42 -5.10
CA ARG A 151 4.81 -21.86 -6.49
C ARG A 151 4.82 -23.38 -6.58
N GLU A 152 5.48 -24.05 -5.64
CA GLU A 152 5.57 -25.52 -5.59
C GLU A 152 4.21 -26.14 -5.27
N GLU A 153 3.55 -25.69 -4.20
CA GLU A 153 2.26 -26.20 -3.74
C GLU A 153 1.12 -25.93 -4.73
N SER A 154 1.14 -24.77 -5.40
CA SER A 154 0.14 -24.45 -6.44
C SER A 154 0.43 -25.13 -7.77
N LYS A 155 1.62 -25.72 -7.95
CA LYS A 155 2.14 -26.24 -9.21
C LYS A 155 2.26 -25.19 -10.32
N VAL A 156 2.22 -23.91 -9.98
CA VAL A 156 2.47 -22.79 -10.88
C VAL A 156 3.94 -22.40 -10.76
N THR A 157 4.80 -23.26 -11.29
CA THR A 157 6.26 -23.13 -11.14
C THR A 157 6.86 -22.12 -12.11
N ASP A 158 6.22 -21.85 -13.24
CA ASP A 158 6.74 -20.87 -14.20
C ASP A 158 6.52 -19.44 -13.71
N ARG A 159 7.58 -18.61 -13.74
CA ARG A 159 7.55 -17.27 -13.14
C ARG A 159 6.59 -16.32 -13.88
N PRO A 160 6.58 -16.24 -15.23
CA PRO A 160 5.57 -15.49 -15.99
C PRO A 160 4.13 -15.90 -15.71
N ARG A 161 3.87 -17.18 -15.43
CA ARG A 161 2.51 -17.66 -15.11
C ARG A 161 2.08 -17.33 -13.69
N PHE A 162 3.04 -17.05 -12.80
CA PHE A 162 2.80 -16.77 -11.39
C PHE A 162 2.56 -15.27 -11.10
N THR A 163 3.06 -14.36 -11.95
CA THR A 163 3.02 -12.90 -11.73
C THR A 163 2.12 -12.19 -12.71
#